data_AF-A0A413KBB8-F1
#
_entry.id   AF-A0A413KBB8-F1
#
_cell.length_a   1.000
_cell.length_b   1.000
_cell.length_c   1.000
_cell.angle_alpha   90.00
_cell.angle_beta   90.00
_cell.angle_gamma   90.00
#
_symmetry.space_group_name_H-M   'P 1'
#
loop_
_entity.id
_entity.type
_entity.pdbx_description
1 polymer ?
#
loop_
_entity_poly.entity_id
_entity_poly.type
_entity_poly.pdbx_seq_one_letter_code
_entity_poly.pdbx_strand_id
1 'polypeptide(L)'
;MGKNNPRKQSSPEAKKQAAIWCAIAVIAVAVMMLMANPWKHQPATTAPQANSAAQTQSDAKHEAKAKKKGKAASTSDSLEQKARTMFTGDAEQISNDVRDLLNAPENSNVDTLSTLLYRHGRQDLAEATDLYDAIGQQKDIDTIRSLAREWYPQAMRAAIEARRSDLSDGLDNTAKSVTTIQQDNLENTQGCGDIKNAYETAKQLVDSKSDDYDALTKAQQDLTTATSGCATNLDPKDLEKVFGQPQGTLKEDKE
;
A
#
# COMPACT_ATOMS: atom_id res chain seq x y z
N MET A 1 -12.76 -52.42 0.98
CA MET A 1 -12.32 -52.07 -0.39
C MET A 1 -12.50 -50.56 -0.58
N GLY A 2 -11.47 -49.76 -0.31
CA GLY A 2 -11.45 -48.33 -0.60
C GLY A 2 -10.62 -48.08 -1.86
N LYS A 3 -11.21 -47.48 -2.89
CA LYS A 3 -10.53 -47.17 -4.16
C LYS A 3 -9.60 -45.96 -3.96
N ASN A 4 -8.29 -46.17 -4.03
CA ASN A 4 -7.32 -45.10 -4.17
C ASN A 4 -7.40 -44.58 -5.62
N ASN A 5 -7.89 -43.35 -5.81
CA ASN A 5 -7.76 -42.65 -7.08
C ASN A 5 -6.31 -42.16 -7.24
N PRO A 6 -5.60 -42.47 -8.34
CA PRO A 6 -4.32 -41.84 -8.61
C PRO A 6 -4.53 -40.35 -8.85
N ARG A 7 -3.72 -39.52 -8.18
CA ARG A 7 -3.66 -38.07 -8.35
C ARG A 7 -3.37 -37.79 -9.82
N LYS A 8 -4.30 -37.11 -10.53
CA LYS A 8 -4.08 -36.69 -11.92
C LYS A 8 -2.78 -35.90 -11.99
N GLN A 9 -1.84 -36.31 -12.84
CA GLN A 9 -0.68 -35.51 -13.18
C GLN A 9 -1.16 -34.16 -13.73
N SER A 10 -0.68 -33.07 -13.14
CA SER A 10 -0.97 -31.71 -13.60
C SER A 10 -0.53 -31.56 -15.05
N SER A 11 -1.44 -31.10 -15.91
CA SER A 11 -1.16 -30.74 -17.31
C SER A 11 0.04 -29.76 -17.38
N PRO A 12 0.86 -29.78 -18.44
CA PRO A 12 1.89 -28.78 -18.68
C PRO A 12 1.38 -27.33 -18.52
N GLU A 13 0.12 -27.07 -18.86
CA GLU A 13 -0.52 -25.76 -18.65
C GLU A 13 -0.79 -25.44 -17.18
N ALA A 14 -1.19 -26.42 -16.38
CA ALA A 14 -1.36 -26.24 -14.94
C ALA A 14 -0.02 -26.02 -14.22
N LYS A 15 1.07 -26.62 -14.73
CA LYS A 15 2.43 -26.36 -14.24
C LYS A 15 2.92 -24.98 -14.65
N LYS A 16 2.62 -24.53 -15.87
CA LYS A 16 2.89 -23.15 -16.32
C LYS A 16 2.10 -22.12 -15.52
N GLN A 17 0.80 -22.34 -15.30
CA GLN A 17 -0.03 -21.47 -14.47
C GLN A 17 0.47 -21.44 -13.03
N ALA A 18 0.80 -22.59 -12.43
CA ALA A 18 1.39 -22.62 -11.09
C ALA A 18 2.73 -21.88 -11.02
N ALA A 19 3.58 -21.99 -12.05
CA ALA A 19 4.83 -21.25 -12.12
C ALA A 19 4.61 -19.73 -12.26
N ILE A 20 3.62 -19.30 -13.04
CA ILE A 20 3.21 -17.90 -13.17
C ILE A 20 2.69 -17.36 -11.83
N TRP A 21 1.82 -18.11 -11.14
CA TRP A 21 1.33 -17.74 -9.81
C TRP A 21 2.44 -17.69 -8.76
N CYS A 22 3.40 -18.61 -8.81
CA CYS A 22 4.58 -18.57 -7.94
C CYS A 22 5.50 -17.39 -8.26
N ALA A 23 5.73 -17.07 -9.54
CA ALA A 23 6.53 -15.93 -9.94
C ALA A 23 5.88 -14.60 -9.52
N ILE A 24 4.56 -14.46 -9.68
CA ILE A 24 3.79 -13.30 -9.21
C ILE A 24 3.88 -13.18 -7.68
N ALA A 25 3.71 -14.28 -6.96
CA ALA A 25 3.83 -14.29 -5.50
C ALA A 25 5.26 -13.94 -5.04
N VAL A 26 6.29 -14.42 -5.73
CA VAL A 26 7.69 -14.12 -5.42
C VAL A 26 8.06 -12.69 -5.77
N ILE A 27 7.54 -12.11 -6.86
CA ILE A 27 7.76 -10.70 -7.20
C ILE A 27 7.05 -9.80 -6.18
N ALA A 28 5.80 -10.11 -5.81
CA ALA A 28 5.09 -9.38 -4.76
C ALA A 28 5.83 -9.48 -3.41
N VAL A 29 6.35 -10.66 -3.08
CA VAL A 29 7.15 -10.87 -1.86
C VAL A 29 8.53 -10.21 -1.95
N ALA A 30 9.19 -10.19 -3.09
CA ALA A 30 10.51 -9.57 -3.27
C ALA A 30 10.43 -8.04 -3.23
N VAL A 31 9.35 -7.46 -3.76
CA VAL A 31 9.03 -6.03 -3.60
C VAL A 31 8.76 -5.71 -2.13
N MET A 32 8.13 -6.62 -1.39
CA MET A 32 7.97 -6.48 0.07
C MET A 32 9.27 -6.74 0.85
N MET A 33 10.15 -7.65 0.40
CA MET A 33 11.38 -8.06 1.10
C MET A 33 12.58 -7.16 0.85
N LEU A 34 12.60 -6.37 -0.23
CA LEU A 34 13.62 -5.33 -0.43
C LEU A 34 13.47 -4.15 0.56
N MET A 35 12.44 -4.17 1.43
CA MET A 35 12.20 -3.19 2.48
C MET A 35 12.44 -3.70 3.92
N ALA A 36 13.00 -4.91 4.14
CA ALA A 36 13.46 -5.30 5.48
C ALA A 36 14.44 -6.50 5.50
N ASN A 37 15.67 -6.27 6.00
CA ASN A 37 16.53 -7.32 6.55
C ASN A 37 15.87 -7.87 7.85
N PRO A 38 15.77 -9.20 8.04
CA PRO A 38 14.92 -9.80 9.06
C PRO A 38 15.67 -9.90 10.39
N TRP A 39 14.94 -9.77 11.52
CA TRP A 39 15.10 -10.53 12.77
C TRP A 39 14.35 -9.83 13.91
N LYS A 40 13.19 -10.36 14.32
CA LYS A 40 12.97 -11.08 15.60
C LYS A 40 11.49 -11.07 16.02
N HIS A 41 10.90 -12.25 15.87
CA HIS A 41 9.83 -12.86 16.67
C HIS A 41 8.37 -12.37 16.55
N GLN A 42 7.58 -13.18 15.84
CA GLN A 42 6.20 -13.49 16.25
C GLN A 42 6.21 -14.41 17.49
N PRO A 43 5.11 -14.45 18.26
CA PRO A 43 4.19 -15.57 18.07
C PRO A 43 2.76 -15.13 17.77
N ALA A 44 2.07 -16.02 17.05
CA ALA A 44 0.72 -15.87 16.54
C ALA A 44 -0.37 -15.98 17.60
N THR A 45 -1.49 -15.28 17.36
CA THR A 45 -2.81 -15.68 17.87
C THR A 45 -3.84 -15.49 16.77
N THR A 46 -4.28 -16.61 16.20
CA THR A 46 -5.42 -16.71 15.29
C THR A 46 -6.72 -16.85 16.10
N ALA A 47 -7.70 -16.00 15.82
CA ALA A 47 -9.11 -16.32 16.02
C ALA A 47 -9.94 -15.64 14.91
N PRO A 48 -10.93 -16.32 14.32
CA PRO A 48 -11.61 -15.88 13.09
C PRO A 48 -12.78 -14.94 13.43
N GLN A 49 -12.92 -13.84 12.68
CA GLN A 49 -14.17 -13.05 12.70
C GLN A 49 -14.84 -13.04 11.34
N ALA A 50 -16.13 -13.35 11.40
CA ALA A 50 -17.02 -13.68 10.30
C ALA A 50 -17.35 -12.46 9.43
N ASN A 51 -17.50 -12.75 8.14
CA ASN A 51 -18.06 -11.87 7.13
C ASN A 51 -19.47 -11.39 7.52
N SER A 52 -19.69 -10.09 7.46
CA SER A 52 -21.01 -9.48 7.19
C SER A 52 -20.80 -8.10 6.60
N ALA A 53 -20.73 -8.04 5.26
CA ALA A 53 -20.74 -6.80 4.51
C ALA A 53 -22.20 -6.35 4.32
N ALA A 54 -22.55 -5.17 4.85
CA ALA A 54 -23.71 -4.41 4.43
C ALA A 54 -23.20 -3.09 3.85
N GLN A 55 -23.27 -2.97 2.51
CA GLN A 55 -23.00 -1.73 1.78
C GLN A 55 -23.96 -0.63 2.24
N THR A 56 -23.41 0.48 2.71
CA THR A 56 -24.12 1.76 2.75
C THR A 56 -23.32 2.77 1.93
N GLN A 57 -23.81 3.03 0.71
CA GLN A 57 -23.41 4.18 -0.10
C GLN A 57 -23.75 5.46 0.66
N SER A 58 -22.75 6.31 0.87
CA SER A 58 -22.97 7.70 1.29
C SER A 58 -22.47 8.61 0.17
N ASP A 59 -23.40 9.09 -0.64
CA ASP A 59 -23.19 10.14 -1.66
C ASP A 59 -22.89 11.47 -0.96
N ALA A 60 -21.62 11.84 -0.85
CA ALA A 60 -21.20 13.19 -0.47
C ALA A 60 -20.73 13.97 -1.71
N LYS A 61 -21.69 14.56 -2.41
CA LYS A 61 -21.48 15.48 -3.54
C LYS A 61 -20.93 16.82 -3.02
N HIS A 62 -19.62 17.03 -3.06
CA HIS A 62 -19.02 18.34 -2.82
C HIS A 62 -18.89 19.14 -4.12
N GLU A 63 -19.77 20.13 -4.28
CA GLU A 63 -19.65 21.17 -5.30
C GLU A 63 -18.47 22.09 -4.97
N ALA A 64 -17.51 22.18 -5.89
CA ALA A 64 -16.41 23.12 -5.83
C ALA A 64 -16.91 24.54 -6.16
N LYS A 65 -16.86 25.46 -5.18
CA LYS A 65 -16.92 26.91 -5.43
C LYS A 65 -15.57 27.54 -5.11
N ALA A 66 -14.88 27.99 -6.16
CA ALA A 66 -13.66 28.77 -6.05
C ALA A 66 -13.95 30.24 -5.68
N LYS A 67 -13.37 30.73 -4.58
CA LYS A 67 -12.59 31.99 -4.49
C LYS A 67 -12.32 32.41 -3.04
N LYS A 68 -11.05 32.43 -2.64
CA LYS A 68 -10.35 33.62 -2.13
C LYS A 68 -8.84 33.34 -2.12
N LYS A 69 -8.06 34.24 -2.72
CA LYS A 69 -6.59 34.32 -2.60
C LYS A 69 -6.26 34.67 -1.14
N GLY A 70 -6.27 33.67 -0.27
CA GLY A 70 -5.56 33.68 1.01
C GLY A 70 -4.20 33.05 0.79
N LYS A 71 -3.20 33.49 1.58
CA LYS A 71 -1.88 32.86 1.71
C LYS A 71 -2.06 31.33 1.64
N ALA A 72 -1.42 30.64 0.69
CA ALA A 72 -1.54 29.19 0.59
C ALA A 72 -1.27 28.62 1.99
N ALA A 73 -2.31 28.06 2.62
CA ALA A 73 -2.17 27.41 3.90
C ALA A 73 -1.07 26.38 3.68
N SER A 74 -0.04 26.42 4.51
CA SER A 74 0.95 25.35 4.44
C SER A 74 0.19 24.04 4.68
N THR A 75 0.62 22.93 4.11
CA THR A 75 -0.05 21.64 4.33
C THR A 75 -0.04 21.27 5.83
N SER A 76 0.91 21.86 6.57
CA SER A 76 0.96 21.91 8.03
C SER A 76 -0.01 22.86 8.74
N ASP A 77 -0.74 23.71 8.05
CA ASP A 77 -1.89 24.41 8.65
C ASP A 77 -3.18 23.62 8.33
N SER A 78 -3.19 22.94 7.18
CA SER A 78 -4.32 22.14 6.70
C SER A 78 -4.55 20.86 7.52
N LEU A 79 -3.49 20.10 7.82
CA LEU A 79 -3.59 18.87 8.63
C LEU A 79 -4.06 19.17 10.06
N GLU A 80 -3.54 20.22 10.66
CA GLU A 80 -3.89 20.72 11.99
C GLU A 80 -5.34 21.18 12.05
N GLN A 81 -5.79 21.88 11.01
CA GLN A 81 -7.19 22.28 10.88
C GLN A 81 -8.10 21.04 10.70
N LYS A 82 -7.71 20.09 9.86
CA LYS A 82 -8.44 18.84 9.64
C LYS A 82 -8.56 18.02 10.93
N ALA A 83 -7.48 17.93 11.71
CA ALA A 83 -7.48 17.28 13.01
C ALA A 83 -8.50 17.91 13.97
N ARG A 84 -8.59 19.26 13.99
CA ARG A 84 -9.54 19.98 14.84
C ARG A 84 -10.99 19.66 14.51
N THR A 85 -11.31 19.46 13.23
CA THR A 85 -12.67 19.14 12.77
C THR A 85 -13.00 17.66 12.83
N MET A 86 -12.00 16.78 12.68
CA MET A 86 -12.17 15.33 12.69
C MET A 86 -12.41 14.82 14.11
N PHE A 87 -11.53 15.16 15.06
CA PHE A 87 -11.63 14.68 16.43
C PHE A 87 -12.49 15.64 17.27
N THR A 88 -13.81 15.50 17.17
CA THR A 88 -14.78 16.29 17.94
C THR A 88 -15.69 15.45 18.84
N GLY A 89 -15.80 14.15 18.57
CA GLY A 89 -16.62 13.19 19.31
C GLY A 89 -16.11 12.90 20.73
N ASP A 90 -16.68 11.84 21.32
CA ASP A 90 -16.25 11.26 22.57
C ASP A 90 -15.04 10.33 22.39
N ALA A 91 -14.60 9.70 23.48
CA ALA A 91 -13.42 8.83 23.47
C ALA A 91 -13.57 7.61 22.56
N GLU A 92 -14.77 7.04 22.47
CA GLU A 92 -15.05 5.88 21.63
C GLU A 92 -15.02 6.28 20.16
N GLN A 93 -15.68 7.38 19.79
CA GLN A 93 -15.64 7.88 18.42
C GLN A 93 -14.20 8.22 17.99
N ILE A 94 -13.44 8.92 18.83
CA ILE A 94 -12.03 9.25 18.53
C ILE A 94 -11.18 7.98 18.38
N SER A 95 -11.38 6.99 19.24
CA SER A 95 -10.71 5.68 19.15
C SER A 95 -10.97 5.00 17.81
N ASN A 96 -12.24 5.00 17.37
CA ASN A 96 -12.66 4.40 16.11
C ASN A 96 -12.10 5.18 14.91
N ASP A 97 -12.18 6.51 14.92
CA ASP A 97 -11.63 7.35 13.85
C ASP A 97 -10.12 7.12 13.65
N VAL A 98 -9.35 7.04 14.75
CA VAL A 98 -7.91 6.74 14.69
C VAL A 98 -7.64 5.33 14.19
N ARG A 99 -8.42 4.35 14.64
CA ARG A 99 -8.31 2.96 14.17
C ARG A 99 -8.58 2.86 12.67
N ASP A 100 -9.61 3.52 12.18
CA ASP A 100 -9.98 3.53 10.77
C ASP A 100 -8.87 4.16 9.92
N LEU A 101 -8.30 5.28 10.37
CA LEU A 101 -7.15 5.89 9.72
C LEU A 101 -5.94 4.97 9.68
N LEU A 102 -5.61 4.30 10.79
CA LEU A 102 -4.49 3.37 10.87
C LEU A 102 -4.65 2.15 9.95
N ASN A 103 -5.89 1.70 9.74
CA ASN A 103 -6.22 0.58 8.86
C ASN A 103 -6.39 0.97 7.38
N ALA A 104 -6.48 2.27 7.07
CA ALA A 104 -6.64 2.74 5.70
C ALA A 104 -5.30 2.75 4.92
N PRO A 105 -5.30 2.54 3.60
CA PRO A 105 -6.45 2.07 2.81
C PRO A 105 -6.76 0.59 3.07
N GLU A 106 -8.02 0.29 3.36
CA GLU A 106 -8.46 -1.10 3.54
C GLU A 106 -8.53 -1.85 2.20
N ASN A 107 -8.31 -3.17 2.24
CA ASN A 107 -8.43 -4.06 1.07
C ASN A 107 -7.64 -3.57 -0.16
N SER A 108 -6.49 -2.95 0.09
CA SER A 108 -5.64 -2.40 -0.95
C SER A 108 -4.45 -3.31 -1.27
N ASN A 109 -3.87 -3.14 -2.45
CA ASN A 109 -2.59 -3.75 -2.84
C ASN A 109 -1.38 -2.96 -2.34
N VAL A 110 -1.60 -2.00 -1.45
CA VAL A 110 -0.57 -1.26 -0.73
C VAL A 110 -0.85 -1.31 0.76
N ASP A 111 0.20 -1.12 1.54
CA ASP A 111 0.12 -1.19 2.99
C ASP A 111 -0.88 -0.22 3.60
N THR A 112 -1.43 -0.57 4.75
CA THR A 112 -2.18 0.35 5.60
C THR A 112 -1.27 1.45 6.16
N LEU A 113 -1.84 2.53 6.68
CA LEU A 113 -1.10 3.61 7.35
C LEU A 113 -0.23 3.07 8.49
N SER A 114 -0.78 2.17 9.32
CA SER A 114 -0.03 1.53 10.41
C SER A 114 1.18 0.75 9.88
N THR A 115 0.99 -0.12 8.90
CA THR A 115 2.05 -0.96 8.33
C THR A 115 3.14 -0.12 7.66
N LEU A 116 2.73 0.92 6.91
CA LEU A 116 3.62 1.90 6.32
C LEU A 116 4.49 2.59 7.38
N LEU A 117 3.87 3.10 8.45
CA LEU A 117 4.59 3.77 9.54
C LEU A 117 5.56 2.82 10.25
N TYR A 118 5.16 1.57 10.52
CA TYR A 118 6.03 0.58 11.14
C TYR A 118 7.30 0.32 10.35
N ARG A 119 7.19 0.04 9.03
CA ARG A 119 8.38 -0.28 8.24
C ARG A 119 9.29 0.94 8.02
N HIS A 120 8.75 2.14 8.14
CA HIS A 120 9.51 3.40 8.13
C HIS A 120 9.96 3.84 9.53
N GLY A 121 9.93 2.94 10.51
CA GLY A 121 10.51 3.17 11.85
C GLY A 121 9.69 4.12 12.74
N ARG A 122 8.41 4.35 12.41
CA ARG A 122 7.49 5.24 13.14
C ARG A 122 6.48 4.47 13.96
N GLN A 123 6.98 3.55 14.79
CA GLN A 123 6.18 2.74 15.70
C GLN A 123 5.34 3.61 16.65
N ASP A 124 5.91 4.71 17.15
CA ASP A 124 5.24 5.72 17.97
C ASP A 124 3.92 6.21 17.36
N LEU A 125 3.92 6.46 16.05
CA LEU A 125 2.75 6.93 15.32
C LEU A 125 1.84 5.79 14.86
N ALA A 126 2.41 4.63 14.54
CA ALA A 126 1.66 3.46 14.07
C ALA A 126 0.77 2.85 15.15
N GLU A 127 1.17 2.99 16.41
CA GLU A 127 0.42 2.49 17.58
C GLU A 127 -0.51 3.54 18.18
N ALA A 128 -0.23 4.84 17.98
CA ALA A 128 -0.95 5.93 18.66
C ALA A 128 -1.02 5.72 20.19
N THR A 129 0.07 5.22 20.79
CA THR A 129 0.13 4.68 22.16
C THR A 129 -0.39 5.67 23.19
N ASP A 130 0.10 6.92 23.16
CA ASP A 130 -0.31 7.95 24.13
C ASP A 130 -1.83 8.20 24.13
N LEU A 131 -2.45 8.16 22.95
CA LEU A 131 -3.89 8.34 22.81
C LEU A 131 -4.66 7.14 23.37
N TYR A 132 -4.29 5.91 22.99
CA TYR A 132 -4.98 4.72 23.47
C TYR A 132 -4.77 4.48 24.97
N ASP A 133 -3.60 4.82 25.50
CA ASP A 133 -3.33 4.80 26.94
C ASP A 133 -4.20 5.81 27.69
N ALA A 134 -4.35 7.04 27.17
CA ALA A 134 -5.24 8.03 27.76
C ALA A 134 -6.72 7.58 27.75
N ILE A 135 -7.15 6.92 26.67
CA ILE A 135 -8.50 6.33 26.57
C ILE A 135 -8.66 5.19 27.59
N GLY A 136 -7.70 4.26 27.67
CA GLY A 136 -7.73 3.14 28.61
C GLY A 136 -7.71 3.58 30.08
N GLN A 137 -7.01 4.68 30.38
CA GLN A 137 -6.99 5.33 31.69
C GLN A 137 -8.23 6.20 31.98
N GLN A 138 -9.17 6.30 31.03
CA GLN A 138 -10.38 7.12 31.15
C GLN A 138 -10.07 8.58 31.48
N LYS A 139 -9.06 9.16 30.81
CA LYS A 139 -8.77 10.59 30.92
C LYS A 139 -9.95 11.42 30.43
N ASP A 140 -9.97 12.70 30.82
CA ASP A 140 -10.99 13.62 30.34
C ASP A 140 -10.93 13.77 28.81
N ILE A 141 -12.09 14.08 28.22
CA ILE A 141 -12.23 14.14 26.77
C ILE A 141 -11.37 15.22 26.12
N ASP A 142 -11.03 16.31 26.83
CA ASP A 142 -10.21 17.38 26.28
C ASP A 142 -8.75 16.95 26.17
N THR A 143 -8.25 16.15 27.12
CA THR A 143 -6.95 15.47 27.03
C THR A 143 -6.90 14.50 25.84
N ILE A 144 -7.88 13.59 25.73
CA ILE A 144 -7.95 12.61 24.63
C ILE A 144 -7.99 13.31 23.27
N ARG A 145 -8.82 14.34 23.14
CA ARG A 145 -8.95 15.11 21.91
C ARG A 145 -7.67 15.87 21.55
N SER A 146 -6.95 16.39 22.55
CA SER A 146 -5.67 17.06 22.33
C SER A 146 -4.62 16.09 21.80
N LEU A 147 -4.52 14.89 22.39
CA LEU A 147 -3.60 13.84 21.95
C LEU A 147 -3.91 13.39 20.51
N ALA A 148 -5.17 13.15 20.16
CA ALA A 148 -5.55 12.79 18.79
C ALA A 148 -5.20 13.89 17.77
N ARG A 149 -5.40 15.17 18.15
CA ARG A 149 -5.09 16.33 17.31
C ARG A 149 -3.60 16.59 17.16
N GLU A 150 -2.80 16.18 18.12
CA GLU A 150 -1.34 16.22 18.06
C GLU A 150 -0.78 15.05 17.23
N TRP A 151 -1.35 13.85 17.41
CA TRP A 151 -0.95 12.64 16.70
C TRP A 151 -1.21 12.75 15.19
N TYR A 152 -2.40 13.17 14.77
CA TYR A 152 -2.82 13.09 13.37
C TYR A 152 -1.89 13.81 12.38
N PRO A 153 -1.52 15.08 12.59
CA PRO A 153 -0.59 15.75 11.68
C PRO A 153 0.80 15.11 11.64
N GLN A 154 1.25 14.49 12.73
CA GLN A 154 2.53 13.77 12.78
C GLN A 154 2.46 12.46 11.99
N ALA A 155 1.42 11.65 12.23
CA ALA A 155 1.11 10.42 11.49
C ALA A 155 1.05 10.67 9.99
N MET A 156 0.27 11.67 9.57
CA MET A 156 0.09 11.98 8.15
C MET A 156 1.38 12.44 7.49
N ARG A 157 2.17 13.31 8.13
CA ARG A 157 3.45 13.77 7.56
C ARG A 157 4.45 12.63 7.39
N ALA A 158 4.59 11.80 8.42
CA ALA A 158 5.45 10.63 8.36
C ALA A 158 5.02 9.67 7.23
N ALA A 159 3.71 9.46 7.08
CA ALA A 159 3.17 8.61 6.03
C ALA A 159 3.36 9.18 4.62
N ILE A 160 3.18 10.49 4.44
CA ILE A 160 3.47 11.19 3.17
C ILE A 160 4.95 11.02 2.79
N GLU A 161 5.85 11.25 3.75
CA GLU A 161 7.28 11.08 3.54
C GLU A 161 7.62 9.63 3.15
N ALA A 162 7.08 8.67 3.91
CA ALA A 162 7.26 7.24 3.67
C ALA A 162 6.76 6.81 2.28
N ARG A 163 5.55 7.22 1.87
CA ARG A 163 5.00 6.91 0.54
C ARG A 163 5.83 7.50 -0.58
N ARG A 164 6.26 8.75 -0.43
CA ARG A 164 7.10 9.40 -1.42
C ARG A 164 8.46 8.74 -1.52
N SER A 165 9.03 8.30 -0.40
CA SER A 165 10.27 7.52 -0.38
C SER A 165 10.10 6.19 -1.13
N ASP A 166 9.08 5.40 -0.78
CA ASP A 166 8.80 4.12 -1.45
C ASP A 166 8.68 4.27 -2.97
N LEU A 167 7.93 5.29 -3.41
CA LEU A 167 7.78 5.59 -4.83
C LEU A 167 9.14 5.93 -5.45
N SER A 168 9.86 6.87 -4.84
CA SER A 168 11.17 7.32 -5.32
C SER A 168 12.14 6.16 -5.51
N ASP A 169 12.21 5.24 -4.55
CA ASP A 169 13.12 4.10 -4.58
C ASP A 169 12.79 3.11 -5.72
N GLY A 170 11.51 3.02 -6.10
CA GLY A 170 11.04 2.16 -7.20
C GLY A 170 11.19 2.76 -8.60
N LEU A 171 11.21 4.09 -8.73
CA LEU A 171 11.09 4.77 -10.03
C LEU A 171 12.18 4.38 -11.03
N ASP A 172 13.44 4.24 -10.60
CA ASP A 172 14.54 3.90 -11.51
C ASP A 172 14.35 2.52 -12.17
N ASN A 173 13.84 1.55 -11.41
CA ASN A 173 13.57 0.22 -11.94
C ASN A 173 12.35 0.25 -12.86
N THR A 174 11.27 0.95 -12.49
CA THR A 174 10.11 1.13 -13.34
C THR A 174 10.46 1.85 -14.65
N ALA A 175 11.35 2.85 -14.62
CA ALA A 175 11.82 3.55 -15.81
C ALA A 175 12.54 2.61 -16.80
N LYS A 176 13.35 1.68 -16.29
CA LYS A 176 13.98 0.63 -17.10
C LYS A 176 12.93 -0.29 -17.71
N SER A 177 11.95 -0.75 -16.92
CA SER A 177 10.85 -1.58 -17.42
C SER A 177 10.08 -0.89 -18.55
N VAL A 178 9.73 0.39 -18.39
CA VAL A 178 9.06 1.19 -19.44
C VAL A 178 9.93 1.25 -20.71
N THR A 179 11.23 1.50 -20.55
CA THR A 179 12.17 1.55 -21.68
C THR A 179 12.21 0.21 -22.43
N THR A 180 12.31 -0.90 -21.71
CA THR A 180 12.33 -2.24 -22.32
C THR A 180 11.01 -2.59 -23.00
N ILE A 181 9.86 -2.27 -22.37
CA ILE A 181 8.53 -2.48 -22.96
C ILE A 181 8.42 -1.75 -24.32
N GLN A 182 8.92 -0.52 -24.40
CA GLN A 182 8.93 0.26 -25.64
C GLN A 182 9.87 -0.32 -26.70
N GLN A 183 11.11 -0.65 -26.32
CA GLN A 183 12.12 -1.18 -27.24
C GLN A 183 11.69 -2.51 -27.87
N ASP A 184 11.07 -3.38 -27.09
CA ASP A 184 10.65 -4.72 -27.51
C ASP A 184 9.20 -4.73 -28.06
N ASN A 185 8.55 -3.56 -28.21
CA ASN A 185 7.16 -3.40 -28.70
C ASN A 185 6.10 -4.18 -27.90
N LEU A 186 6.28 -4.26 -26.58
CA LEU A 186 5.41 -5.00 -25.66
C LEU A 186 4.21 -4.18 -25.16
N GLU A 187 4.04 -2.94 -25.63
CA GLU A 187 2.96 -2.04 -25.17
C GLU A 187 1.55 -2.60 -25.45
N ASN A 188 1.40 -3.40 -26.52
CA ASN A 188 0.12 -4.05 -26.86
C ASN A 188 -0.15 -5.31 -26.05
N THR A 189 0.83 -5.78 -25.25
CA THR A 189 0.61 -6.86 -24.30
C THR A 189 -0.32 -6.36 -23.20
N GLN A 190 -1.34 -7.16 -22.87
CA GLN A 190 -2.36 -6.80 -21.89
C GLN A 190 -1.73 -6.37 -20.56
N GLY A 191 -2.07 -5.17 -20.10
CA GLY A 191 -1.56 -4.57 -18.85
C GLY A 191 -0.20 -3.87 -18.95
N CYS A 192 0.58 -4.08 -20.02
CA CYS A 192 1.89 -3.45 -20.17
C CYS A 192 1.82 -1.98 -20.64
N GLY A 193 0.79 -1.61 -21.40
CA GLY A 193 0.57 -0.23 -21.84
C GLY A 193 0.33 0.77 -20.69
N ASP A 194 -0.15 0.30 -19.54
CA ASP A 194 -0.50 1.15 -18.41
C ASP A 194 0.70 1.58 -17.55
N ILE A 195 1.81 0.82 -17.61
CA ILE A 195 2.99 1.05 -16.75
C ILE A 195 3.59 2.43 -16.99
N LYS A 196 3.66 2.87 -18.26
CA LYS A 196 4.23 4.18 -18.60
C LYS A 196 3.47 5.31 -17.92
N ASN A 197 2.14 5.30 -18.00
CA ASN A 197 1.30 6.36 -17.42
C ASN A 197 1.36 6.34 -15.88
N ALA A 198 1.35 5.16 -15.27
CA ALA A 198 1.51 5.01 -13.83
C ALA A 198 2.87 5.53 -13.35
N TYR A 199 3.94 5.19 -14.08
CA TYR A 199 5.30 5.69 -13.84
C TYR A 199 5.40 7.22 -13.94
N GLU A 200 4.88 7.81 -15.02
CA GLU A 200 4.93 9.27 -15.22
C GLU A 200 4.18 10.02 -14.11
N THR A 201 3.02 9.49 -13.68
CA THR A 201 2.24 10.05 -12.56
C THR A 201 3.03 9.98 -11.25
N ALA A 202 3.57 8.80 -10.91
CA ALA A 202 4.37 8.63 -9.69
C ALA A 202 5.62 9.53 -9.72
N LYS A 203 6.31 9.60 -10.85
CA LYS A 203 7.48 10.47 -11.04
C LYS A 203 7.14 11.93 -10.82
N GLN A 204 6.03 12.41 -11.39
CA GLN A 204 5.59 13.79 -11.20
C GLN A 204 5.32 14.11 -9.73
N LEU A 205 4.66 13.21 -8.99
CA LEU A 205 4.38 13.38 -7.56
C LEU A 205 5.66 13.42 -6.72
N VAL A 206 6.64 12.55 -7.03
CA VAL A 206 7.94 12.52 -6.35
C VAL A 206 8.75 13.80 -6.67
N ASP A 207 8.89 14.15 -7.95
CA ASP A 207 9.67 15.31 -8.40
C ASP A 207 9.09 16.63 -7.87
N SER A 208 7.77 16.74 -7.77
CA SER A 208 7.08 17.90 -7.19
C SER A 208 7.08 17.93 -5.66
N LYS A 209 7.62 16.89 -5.01
CA LYS A 209 7.58 16.71 -3.55
C LYS A 209 6.16 16.79 -3.00
N SER A 210 5.22 16.13 -3.68
CA SER A 210 3.81 16.10 -3.27
C SER A 210 3.66 15.77 -1.79
N ASP A 211 2.69 16.42 -1.17
CA ASP A 211 2.22 16.19 0.19
C ASP A 211 0.78 15.67 0.24
N ASP A 212 0.22 15.33 -0.91
CA ASP A 212 -1.06 14.68 -1.02
C ASP A 212 -0.90 13.16 -0.80
N TYR A 213 -1.19 12.73 0.43
CA TYR A 213 -1.10 11.33 0.83
C TYR A 213 -1.96 10.40 -0.04
N ASP A 214 -3.16 10.84 -0.41
CA ASP A 214 -4.11 10.00 -1.16
C ASP A 214 -3.62 9.85 -2.60
N ALA A 215 -3.10 10.93 -3.21
CA ALA A 215 -2.48 10.87 -4.54
C ALA A 215 -1.23 9.98 -4.57
N LEU A 216 -0.36 10.09 -3.55
CA LEU A 216 0.83 9.23 -3.42
C LEU A 216 0.44 7.76 -3.25
N THR A 217 -0.55 7.48 -2.39
CA THR A 217 -1.06 6.13 -2.16
C THR A 217 -1.67 5.56 -3.43
N LYS A 218 -2.49 6.35 -4.15
CA LYS A 218 -3.07 5.95 -5.43
C LYS A 218 -1.99 5.67 -6.49
N ALA A 219 -0.97 6.51 -6.60
CA ALA A 219 0.12 6.29 -7.55
C ALA A 219 0.86 4.97 -7.28
N GLN A 220 1.06 4.61 -6.00
CA GLN A 220 1.64 3.31 -5.64
C GLN A 220 0.72 2.15 -5.99
N GLN A 221 -0.60 2.27 -5.73
CA GLN A 221 -1.60 1.27 -6.11
C GLN A 221 -1.65 1.04 -7.63
N ASP A 222 -1.66 2.13 -8.40
CA ASP A 222 -1.71 2.11 -9.86
C ASP A 222 -0.44 1.47 -10.43
N LEU A 223 0.75 1.82 -9.90
CA LEU A 223 2.02 1.19 -10.26
C LEU A 223 2.04 -0.31 -9.98
N THR A 224 1.62 -0.74 -8.78
CA THR A 224 1.55 -2.16 -8.42
C THR A 224 0.55 -2.92 -9.31
N THR A 225 -0.58 -2.30 -9.64
CA THR A 225 -1.59 -2.89 -10.54
C THR A 225 -1.07 -3.03 -11.96
N ALA A 226 -0.48 -1.97 -12.53
CA ALA A 226 0.08 -2.00 -13.88
C ALA A 226 1.23 -3.01 -13.99
N THR A 227 2.11 -3.03 -13.00
CA THR A 227 3.25 -3.97 -12.93
C THR A 227 2.76 -5.42 -12.87
N SER A 228 1.84 -5.75 -11.95
CA SER A 228 1.31 -7.11 -11.82
C SER A 228 0.50 -7.55 -13.03
N GLY A 229 -0.30 -6.64 -13.60
CA GLY A 229 -1.06 -6.87 -14.83
C GLY A 229 -0.15 -7.20 -16.02
N CYS A 230 0.90 -6.42 -16.24
CA CYS A 230 1.87 -6.69 -17.30
C CYS A 230 2.63 -8.00 -17.04
N ALA A 231 3.17 -8.19 -15.84
CA ALA A 231 3.94 -9.39 -15.48
C ALA A 231 3.13 -10.69 -15.70
N THR A 232 1.82 -10.67 -15.44
CA THR A 232 0.96 -11.85 -15.62
C THR A 232 0.77 -12.24 -17.09
N ASN A 233 0.91 -11.28 -18.02
CA ASN A 233 0.61 -11.47 -19.44
C ASN A 233 1.88 -11.51 -20.32
N LEU A 234 3.07 -11.31 -19.75
CA LEU A 234 4.33 -11.44 -20.47
C LEU A 234 4.74 -12.92 -20.62
N ASP A 235 5.33 -13.24 -21.77
CA ASP A 235 6.07 -14.48 -21.93
C ASP A 235 7.28 -14.53 -20.97
N PRO A 236 7.68 -15.71 -20.47
CA PRO A 236 8.75 -15.81 -19.46
C PRO A 236 10.07 -15.13 -19.83
N LYS A 237 10.42 -15.12 -21.14
CA LYS A 237 11.64 -14.47 -21.63
C LYS A 237 11.57 -12.95 -21.57
N ASP A 238 10.38 -12.38 -21.78
CA ASP A 238 10.18 -10.94 -21.75
C ASP A 238 9.91 -10.44 -20.33
N LEU A 239 9.30 -11.28 -19.48
CA LEU A 239 9.20 -11.02 -18.04
C LEU A 239 10.58 -10.79 -17.40
N GLU A 240 11.53 -11.68 -17.68
CA GLU A 240 12.90 -11.55 -17.16
C GLU A 240 13.61 -10.29 -17.68
N LYS A 241 13.39 -9.91 -18.94
CA LYS A 241 13.96 -8.67 -19.48
C LYS A 241 13.34 -7.42 -18.86
N VAL A 242 12.01 -7.41 -18.69
CA VAL A 242 11.26 -6.22 -18.27
C VAL A 242 11.39 -5.98 -16.76
N PHE A 243 11.29 -7.03 -15.95
CA PHE A 243 11.27 -6.93 -14.49
C PHE A 243 12.51 -7.51 -13.80
N GLY A 244 13.43 -8.09 -14.56
CA GLY A 244 14.58 -8.79 -14.02
C GLY A 244 14.26 -10.23 -13.60
N GLN A 245 15.27 -10.94 -13.11
CA GLN A 245 15.07 -12.29 -12.57
C GLN A 245 14.33 -12.23 -11.23
N PRO A 246 13.36 -13.14 -10.99
CA PRO A 246 12.75 -13.28 -9.67
C PRO A 246 13.84 -13.63 -8.64
N GLN A 247 13.95 -12.82 -7.59
CA GLN A 247 14.88 -13.11 -6.51
C GLN A 247 14.32 -14.25 -5.66
N GLY A 248 14.96 -15.42 -5.75
CA GLY A 248 14.57 -16.61 -5.01
C GLY A 248 14.34 -17.81 -5.91
N THR A 249 15.41 -18.37 -6.49
CA THR A 249 15.37 -19.75 -6.92
C THR A 249 15.51 -20.63 -5.68
N LEU A 250 14.45 -21.34 -5.30
CA LEU A 250 14.64 -22.63 -4.66
C LEU A 250 15.50 -23.43 -5.64
N LYS A 251 16.75 -23.71 -5.25
CA LYS A 251 17.62 -24.58 -6.03
C LYS A 251 16.80 -25.83 -6.31
N GLU A 252 16.59 -26.15 -7.59
CA GLU A 252 16.11 -27.47 -7.96
C GLU A 252 17.16 -28.45 -7.44
N ASP A 253 16.83 -29.14 -6.35
CA ASP A 253 17.57 -30.31 -5.92
C ASP A 253 17.48 -31.31 -7.08
N LYS A 254 18.58 -31.41 -7.82
CA LYS A 254 18.79 -32.47 -8.80
C LYS A 254 18.94 -33.76 -8.01
N GLU A 255 17.90 -34.59 -8.04
CA GLU A 255 18.04 -36.04 -7.82
C GLU A 255 18.82 -36.70 -8.96
#